data_AF-A0A0Q4RB61-F1
#
_entry.id   AF-A0A0Q4RB61-F1
#
_cell.length_a   1.000
_cell.length_b   1.000
_cell.length_c   1.000
_cell.angle_alpha   90.00
_cell.angle_beta   90.00
_cell.angle_gamma   90.00
#
_symmetry.space_group_name_H-M   'P 1'
#
loop_
_entity.id
_entity.type
_entity.pdbx_description
1 polymer ?
#
loop_
_entity_poly.entity_id
_entity_poly.type
_entity_poly.pdbx_seq_one_letter_code
_entity_poly.pdbx_strand_id
1 'polypeptide(L)'
;MLWPECGCFCFNTTVELSPHDEKFEILTREHQMYLSVIFEETIERGVSTGELDSNINAKGLAQTLVVSDRSFVDNSMNMILSLLDS
;
A
#
# COMPACT_ATOMS: atom_id res chain seq x y z
N MET A 1 1.79 -21.50 -13.14
CA MET A 1 0.69 -20.92 -13.96
C MET A 1 0.64 -19.45 -13.63
N LEU A 2 0.99 -18.62 -14.60
CA LEU A 2 1.09 -17.16 -14.49
C LEU A 2 -0.34 -16.59 -14.48
N TRP A 3 -0.66 -15.68 -13.56
CA TRP A 3 -1.92 -14.92 -13.61
C TRP A 3 -1.64 -13.42 -13.67
N PRO A 4 -1.49 -12.87 -14.89
CA PRO A 4 -1.40 -11.43 -15.12
C PRO A 4 -2.75 -10.79 -15.48
N GLU A 5 -3.83 -11.56 -15.71
CA GLU A 5 -5.05 -11.02 -16.36
C GLU A 5 -6.30 -10.91 -15.47
N CYS A 6 -6.27 -11.41 -14.23
CA CYS A 6 -7.21 -11.01 -13.21
C CYS A 6 -6.40 -10.27 -12.15
N GLY A 7 -6.67 -8.97 -11.94
CA GLY A 7 -5.99 -8.17 -10.93
C GLY A 7 -5.92 -8.90 -9.59
N CYS A 8 -4.88 -8.62 -8.80
CA CYS A 8 -4.69 -9.21 -7.49
C CYS A 8 -6.01 -9.20 -6.72
N PHE A 9 -6.41 -10.33 -6.13
CA PHE A 9 -7.64 -10.41 -5.33
C PHE A 9 -7.72 -9.29 -4.29
N CYS A 10 -6.57 -8.91 -3.70
CA CYS A 10 -6.46 -7.77 -2.80
C CYS A 10 -6.80 -6.45 -3.50
N PHE A 11 -6.34 -6.24 -4.73
CA PHE A 11 -6.60 -5.02 -5.50
C PHE A 11 -8.10 -4.84 -5.82
N ASN A 12 -8.72 -5.89 -6.38
CA ASN A 12 -10.14 -5.85 -6.73
C ASN A 12 -11.00 -5.63 -5.47
N THR A 13 -10.63 -6.23 -4.34
CA THR A 13 -11.36 -6.09 -3.08
C THR A 13 -11.16 -4.72 -2.44
N THR A 14 -9.94 -4.16 -2.47
CA THR A 14 -9.62 -2.83 -1.94
C THR A 14 -10.27 -1.68 -2.72
N VAL A 15 -10.43 -1.82 -4.04
CA VAL A 15 -11.02 -0.76 -4.86
C VAL A 15 -12.54 -0.88 -4.98
N GLU A 16 -13.08 -2.11 -5.06
CA GLU A 16 -14.49 -2.31 -5.38
C GLU A 16 -15.36 -2.65 -4.16
N LEU A 17 -14.81 -3.30 -3.12
CA LEU A 17 -15.59 -3.75 -1.97
C LEU A 17 -15.31 -2.94 -0.70
N SER A 18 -14.07 -2.53 -0.47
CA SER A 18 -13.67 -1.73 0.70
C SER A 18 -14.43 -0.40 0.82
N PRO A 19 -14.73 0.37 -0.24
CA PRO A 19 -15.47 1.63 -0.09
C PRO A 19 -16.96 1.43 0.23
N HIS A 20 -17.46 0.20 0.12
CA HIS A 20 -18.87 -0.12 0.21
C HIS A 20 -19.20 -1.07 1.38
N ASP A 21 -18.19 -1.64 2.04
CA ASP A 21 -18.34 -2.52 3.20
C ASP A 21 -17.16 -2.37 4.17
N GLU A 22 -17.49 -1.91 5.38
CA GLU A 22 -16.57 -1.60 6.48
C GLU A 22 -15.64 -2.77 6.85
N LYS A 23 -16.08 -4.02 6.69
CA LYS A 23 -15.23 -5.19 6.99
C LYS A 23 -14.09 -5.33 6.00
N PHE A 24 -14.35 -5.04 4.73
CA PHE A 24 -13.32 -5.07 3.68
C PHE A 24 -12.36 -3.89 3.79
N GLU A 25 -12.82 -2.73 4.29
CA GLU A 25 -11.97 -1.60 4.64
C GLU A 25 -11.00 -1.94 5.77
N ILE A 26 -11.50 -2.51 6.87
CA ILE A 26 -10.65 -2.92 8.00
C ILE A 26 -9.63 -3.96 7.55
N LEU A 27 -10.06 -5.01 6.85
CA LEU A 27 -9.16 -6.07 6.35
C LEU A 27 -8.07 -5.52 5.42
N THR A 28 -8.44 -4.61 4.51
CA THR A 28 -7.49 -3.97 3.60
C THR A 28 -6.46 -3.15 4.37
N ARG A 29 -6.91 -2.33 5.32
CA ARG A 29 -6.04 -1.47 6.12
C ARG A 29 -5.10 -2.27 7.00
N GLU A 30 -5.58 -3.34 7.62
CA GLU A 30 -4.73 -4.27 8.39
C GLU A 30 -3.66 -4.90 7.50
N HIS A 31 -4.04 -5.40 6.32
CA HIS A 31 -3.11 -6.01 5.38
C HIS A 31 -2.01 -5.03 4.93
N GLN A 32 -2.38 -3.78 4.64
CA GLN A 32 -1.44 -2.71 4.31
C GLN A 32 -0.48 -2.41 5.47
N MET A 33 -0.97 -2.37 6.72
CA MET A 33 -0.11 -2.18 7.90
C MET A 33 0.89 -3.34 8.06
N TYR A 34 0.44 -4.59 7.91
CA TYR A 34 1.33 -5.76 7.98
C TYR A 34 2.42 -5.71 6.91
N LEU A 35 2.07 -5.38 5.65
CA LEU A 35 3.04 -5.26 4.57
C LEU A 35 4.05 -4.13 4.81
N SER A 36 3.61 -3.00 5.38
CA SER A 36 4.51 -1.89 5.73
C SER A 36 5.59 -2.33 6.71
N VAL A 37 5.24 -3.11 7.72
CA VAL A 37 6.21 -3.64 8.71
C VAL A 37 7.19 -4.60 8.04
N ILE A 38 6.71 -5.51 7.21
CA ILE A 38 7.56 -6.49 6.51
C ILE A 38 8.55 -5.79 5.57
N PHE A 39 8.11 -4.76 4.84
CA PHE A 39 8.99 -3.98 3.98
C PHE A 39 10.02 -3.19 4.78
N GLU A 40 9.61 -2.55 5.87
CA GLU A 40 10.51 -1.80 6.75
C GLU A 40 11.62 -2.72 7.28
N GLU A 41 11.28 -3.87 7.86
CA GLU A 41 12.26 -4.86 8.36
C GLU A 41 13.21 -5.38 7.27
N THR A 42 12.69 -5.54 6.04
CA THR A 42 13.50 -6.01 4.90
C THR A 42 14.47 -4.92 4.44
N ILE A 43 14.03 -3.67 4.40
CA ILE A 43 14.87 -2.52 4.03
C ILE A 43 15.94 -2.28 5.09
N GLU A 44 15.58 -2.33 6.38
CA GLU A 44 16.53 -2.21 7.49
C GLU A 44 17.61 -3.29 7.45
N ARG A 45 17.21 -4.53 7.12
CA ARG A 45 18.16 -5.62 6.90
C ARG A 45 19.11 -5.31 5.76
N GLY A 46 18.59 -4.87 4.60
CA GLY A 46 19.41 -4.48 3.46
C GLY A 46 20.38 -3.33 3.78
N VAL A 47 19.96 -2.38 4.64
CA VAL A 47 20.85 -1.32 5.14
C VAL A 47 21.96 -1.93 6.02
N SER A 48 21.61 -2.84 6.94
CA SER A 48 22.59 -3.48 7.84
C SER A 48 23.59 -4.38 7.11
N THR A 49 23.19 -5.02 6.01
CA THR A 49 24.06 -5.87 5.19
C THR A 49 24.89 -5.06 4.19
N GLY A 50 24.60 -3.76 4.03
CA GLY A 50 25.23 -2.88 3.06
C GLY A 50 24.71 -3.08 1.62
N GLU A 51 23.62 -3.81 1.44
CA GLU A 51 22.91 -3.94 0.17
C GLU A 51 22.18 -2.64 -0.21
N LEU A 52 21.77 -1.86 0.80
CA LEU A 52 21.06 -0.60 0.66
C LEU A 52 21.82 0.55 1.34
N ASP A 53 21.70 1.76 0.79
CA ASP A 53 22.35 2.95 1.32
C ASP A 53 21.84 3.27 2.74
N SER A 54 22.75 3.58 3.65
CA SER A 54 22.44 3.83 5.06
C SER A 54 21.64 5.11 5.32
N ASN A 55 21.51 5.99 4.33
CA ASN A 55 20.70 7.20 4.43
C ASN A 55 19.24 6.99 3.96
N ILE A 56 18.88 5.78 3.51
CA ILE A 56 17.50 5.49 3.13
C ILE A 56 16.57 5.59 4.35
N ASN A 57 15.49 6.35 4.19
CA ASN A 57 14.39 6.35 5.15
C ASN A 57 13.58 5.06 4.98
N ALA A 58 13.97 4.00 5.70
CA ALA A 58 13.37 2.67 5.58
C ALA A 58 11.85 2.68 5.76
N LYS A 59 11.37 3.40 6.78
CA LYS A 59 9.95 3.59 7.06
C LYS A 59 9.21 4.30 5.93
N GLY A 60 9.74 5.43 5.46
CA GLY A 60 9.13 6.20 4.37
C GLY A 60 9.09 5.42 3.07
N LEU A 61 10.14 4.66 2.77
CA LEU A 61 10.22 3.79 1.60
C LEU A 61 9.24 2.61 1.72
N ALA A 62 9.17 1.94 2.87
CA ALA A 62 8.21 0.87 3.13
C ALA A 62 6.77 1.34 2.95
N GLN A 63 6.42 2.50 3.52
CA GLN A 63 5.11 3.12 3.34
C GLN A 63 4.86 3.45 1.87
N THR A 64 5.84 4.03 1.18
CA THR A 64 5.71 4.33 -0.25
C THR A 64 5.48 3.07 -1.08
N LEU A 65 6.15 1.96 -0.78
CA LEU A 65 5.96 0.69 -1.49
C LEU A 65 4.57 0.11 -1.29
N VAL A 66 4.01 0.21 -0.08
CA VAL A 66 2.62 -0.19 0.21
C VAL A 66 1.60 0.72 -0.49
N VAL A 67 1.93 2.02 -0.58
CA VAL A 67 1.03 3.08 -1.04
C VAL A 67 1.12 3.32 -2.55
N SER A 68 2.20 2.92 -3.21
CA SER A 68 2.37 3.02 -4.67
C SER A 68 1.45 2.08 -5.48
N ASP A 69 0.50 1.42 -4.81
CA ASP A 69 -0.59 0.71 -5.43
C ASP A 69 -1.66 1.69 -5.96
N ARG A 70 -2.23 1.41 -7.14
CA ARG A 70 -3.14 2.32 -7.90
C ARG A 70 -4.30 2.87 -7.06
N SER A 71 -4.75 2.12 -6.07
CA SER A 71 -5.86 2.45 -5.17
C SER A 71 -5.61 3.67 -4.29
N PHE A 72 -4.36 3.96 -3.89
CA PHE A 72 -4.06 5.17 -3.12
C PHE A 72 -4.08 6.43 -3.97
N VAL A 73 -3.65 6.33 -5.24
CA VAL A 73 -3.77 7.44 -6.18
C VAL A 73 -5.25 7.78 -6.35
N ASP A 74 -6.09 6.76 -6.54
CA ASP A 74 -7.54 6.93 -6.68
C ASP A 74 -8.19 7.49 -5.39
N ASN A 75 -7.82 6.99 -4.20
CA ASN A 75 -8.34 7.50 -2.93
C ASN A 75 -7.86 8.92 -2.61
N SER A 76 -6.59 9.22 -2.89
CA SER A 76 -6.04 10.55 -2.71
C SER A 76 -6.68 11.55 -3.67
N MET A 77 -6.94 11.14 -4.92
CA MET A 77 -7.71 11.95 -5.86
C MET A 77 -9.13 12.17 -5.35
N ASN A 78 -9.85 11.15 -4.91
CA ASN A 78 -11.22 11.30 -4.39
C ASN A 78 -11.28 12.20 -3.14
N MET A 79 -10.30 12.11 -2.23
CA MET A 79 -10.21 12.98 -1.07
C MET A 79 -9.87 14.42 -1.45
N ILE A 80 -8.99 14.64 -2.43
CA ILE A 80 -8.69 15.99 -2.94
C ILE A 80 -9.91 16.57 -3.67
N LEU A 81 -10.61 15.77 -4.46
CA LEU A 81 -11.82 16.18 -5.17
C LEU A 81 -12.94 16.55 -4.20
N SER A 82 -13.15 15.79 -3.12
CA SER A 82 -14.17 16.14 -2.10
C SER A 82 -13.86 17.43 -1.35
N LEU A 83 -12.58 17.79 -1.22
CA LEU A 83 -12.15 19.08 -0.66
C LEU A 83 -12.30 20.24 -1.65
N LEU A 84 -12.36 19.97 -2.96
CA LEU A 84 -12.56 20.97 -4.02
C LEU A 84 -14.04 21.16 -4.38
N ASP A 85 -14.89 20.17 -4.09
CA ASP A 85 -16.35 20.21 -4.25
C ASP A 85 -17.07 20.85 -3.04
N SER A 86 -16.32 21.43 -2.10
CA SER A 86 -16.83 22.15 -0.90
C SER A 86 -16.81 23.67 -1.05
#